data_AF-A0A031GB88-F1
#
_entry.id   AF-A0A031GB88-F1
#
_cell.length_a   1.000
_cell.length_b   1.000
_cell.length_c   1.000
_cell.angle_alpha   90.00
_cell.angle_beta   90.00
_cell.angle_gamma   90.00
#
_symmetry.space_group_name_H-M   'P 1'
#
loop_
_entity.id
_entity.type
_entity.pdbx_description
1 polymer ?
#
loop_
_entity_poly.entity_id
_entity_poly.type
_entity_poly.pdbx_seq_one_letter_code
_entity_poly.pdbx_strand_id
1 'polypeptide(L)'
;MGTISEEQDWHDTWAHAIGAAYQLNNQWVLRSGFSVDQSPANNTHRGPRIPTGDRKVISFGAGWTPVENLTIDFAYSYLWEESVKVNDTSSSRGAYSARYKNSASGLGTSVSYRF
;
A
#
# COMPACT_ATOMS: atom_id res chain seq x y z
N MET A 1 9.67 29.96 -21.65
CA MET A 1 9.67 28.86 -20.65
C MET A 1 9.58 27.56 -21.41
N GLY A 2 10.54 26.64 -21.23
CA GLY A 2 10.54 25.34 -21.91
C GLY A 2 9.71 24.32 -21.13
N THR A 3 9.03 23.43 -21.84
CA THR A 3 8.34 22.28 -21.26
C THR A 3 9.32 21.12 -21.13
N ILE A 4 9.41 20.51 -19.94
CA ILE A 4 10.12 19.25 -19.73
C ILE A 4 9.10 18.12 -19.82
N SER A 5 9.33 17.15 -20.71
CA SER A 5 8.50 15.94 -20.86
C SER A 5 9.27 14.74 -20.30
N GLU A 6 8.58 13.87 -19.56
CA GLU A 6 9.14 12.65 -18.96
C GLU A 6 8.22 11.48 -19.27
N GLU A 7 8.64 10.66 -20.24
CA GLU A 7 7.95 9.40 -20.55
C GLU A 7 8.09 8.42 -19.38
N GLN A 8 6.97 7.81 -18.97
CA GLN A 8 6.90 6.95 -17.78
C GLN A 8 6.81 5.45 -18.13
N ASP A 9 6.27 5.11 -19.32
CA ASP A 9 6.19 3.75 -19.86
C ASP A 9 5.67 2.70 -18.85
N TRP A 10 4.50 2.98 -18.27
CA TRP A 10 3.87 2.08 -17.29
C TRP A 10 3.28 0.85 -17.98
N HIS A 11 3.28 -0.27 -17.25
CA HIS A 11 2.71 -1.53 -17.71
C HIS A 11 1.58 -2.00 -16.79
N ASP A 12 0.79 -2.94 -17.31
CA ASP A 12 -0.24 -3.63 -16.53
C ASP A 12 0.40 -4.42 -15.38
N THR A 13 -0.28 -4.43 -14.24
CA THR A 13 0.24 -4.96 -12.98
C THR A 13 -0.82 -5.78 -12.26
N TRP A 14 -0.40 -6.62 -11.31
CA TRP A 14 -1.28 -7.48 -10.53
C TRP A 14 -1.20 -7.19 -9.03
N ALA A 15 -2.36 -7.29 -8.37
CA ALA A 15 -2.46 -7.25 -6.93
C ALA A 15 -3.10 -8.56 -6.42
N HIS A 16 -2.50 -9.14 -5.40
CA HIS A 16 -2.93 -10.38 -4.76
C HIS A 16 -3.06 -10.17 -3.26
N ALA A 17 -4.13 -10.71 -2.67
CA ALA A 17 -4.37 -10.64 -1.24
C ALA A 17 -4.90 -11.96 -0.70
N ILE A 18 -4.50 -12.29 0.53
CA ILE A 18 -5.02 -13.40 1.30
C ILE A 18 -5.30 -12.93 2.72
N GLY A 19 -6.36 -13.46 3.34
CA GLY A 19 -6.73 -13.11 4.69
C GLY A 19 -7.52 -14.19 5.39
N ALA A 20 -7.59 -14.07 6.71
CA ALA A 20 -8.33 -14.95 7.58
C ALA A 20 -9.19 -14.13 8.54
N ALA A 21 -10.36 -14.68 8.87
CA ALA A 21 -11.24 -14.17 9.90
C ALA A 21 -11.54 -15.29 10.90
N TYR A 22 -11.44 -14.99 12.18
CA TYR A 22 -11.68 -15.94 13.26
C TYR A 22 -12.67 -15.36 14.26
N GLN A 23 -13.81 -16.04 14.42
CA GLN A 23 -14.79 -15.72 15.45
C GLN A 23 -14.27 -16.25 16.80
N LEU A 24 -13.80 -15.35 17.66
CA LEU A 24 -13.24 -15.72 18.96
C LEU A 24 -14.33 -16.12 19.96
N ASN A 25 -15.45 -15.38 19.94
CA ASN A 25 -16.66 -15.63 20.74
C ASN A 25 -17.83 -14.85 20.13
N ASN A 26 -19.02 -14.88 20.75
CA ASN A 26 -20.23 -14.20 20.24
C ASN A 26 -20.09 -12.69 19.98
N GLN A 27 -19.08 -12.04 20.59
CA GLN A 27 -18.90 -10.58 20.48
C GLN A 27 -17.66 -10.19 19.65
N TRP A 28 -16.69 -11.07 19.47
CA TRP A 28 -15.39 -10.71 18.88
C TRP A 28 -15.06 -11.52 17.63
N VAL A 29 -14.69 -10.80 16.57
CA VAL A 29 -14.08 -11.34 15.35
C VAL A 29 -12.69 -10.75 15.18
N LEU A 30 -11.68 -11.59 15.02
CA LEU A 30 -10.32 -11.17 14.70
C LEU A 30 -10.06 -11.38 13.21
N ARG A 31 -9.35 -10.44 12.58
CA ARG A 31 -8.99 -10.49 11.16
C ARG A 31 -7.50 -10.26 10.98
N SER A 32 -6.91 -11.01 10.05
CA SER A 32 -5.54 -10.76 9.60
C SER A 32 -5.47 -10.93 8.09
N GLY A 33 -4.52 -10.25 7.46
CA GLY A 33 -4.35 -10.29 6.02
C GLY A 33 -2.94 -9.94 5.59
N PHE A 34 -2.60 -10.42 4.41
CA PHE A 34 -1.37 -10.08 3.72
C PHE A 34 -1.67 -9.85 2.24
N SER A 35 -1.10 -8.80 1.65
CA SER A 35 -1.23 -8.53 0.22
C SER A 35 0.10 -8.13 -0.40
N VAL A 36 0.21 -8.44 -1.69
CA VAL A 36 1.31 -8.02 -2.57
C VAL A 36 0.70 -7.28 -3.75
N ASP A 37 1.17 -6.08 -4.00
CA ASP A 37 0.73 -5.20 -5.07
C ASP A 37 1.94 -4.77 -5.90
N GLN A 38 1.99 -5.21 -7.16
CA GLN A 38 3.10 -4.96 -8.06
C GLN A 38 3.10 -3.50 -8.55
N SER A 39 4.27 -2.86 -8.62
CA SER A 39 4.36 -1.49 -9.12
C SER A 39 4.21 -1.44 -10.64
N PRO A 40 3.41 -0.51 -11.20
CA PRO A 40 3.36 -0.28 -12.64
C PRO A 40 4.58 0.50 -13.16
N ALA A 41 5.43 1.04 -12.27
CA ALA A 41 6.60 1.82 -12.64
C ALA A 41 7.79 0.91 -12.94
N ASN A 42 8.29 0.97 -14.18
CA ASN A 42 9.47 0.23 -14.60
C ASN A 42 10.78 0.80 -13.99
N ASN A 43 11.87 0.05 -14.09
CA ASN A 43 13.17 0.44 -13.54
C ASN A 43 13.94 1.47 -14.39
N THR A 44 13.51 1.74 -15.63
CA THR A 44 14.25 2.56 -16.61
C THR A 44 13.70 3.98 -16.78
N HIS A 45 12.42 4.19 -16.46
CA HIS A 45 11.67 5.44 -16.67
C HIS A 45 11.08 6.00 -15.37
N ARG A 46 11.23 5.31 -14.22
CA ARG A 46 10.79 5.88 -12.94
C ARG A 46 11.63 7.12 -12.61
N GLY A 47 10.93 8.24 -12.39
CA GLY A 47 11.57 9.46 -11.94
C GLY A 47 11.59 9.60 -10.41
N PRO A 48 12.36 10.58 -9.89
CA PRO A 48 12.35 10.94 -8.48
C PRO A 48 10.98 11.43 -7.97
N ARG A 49 10.06 11.81 -8.88
CA ARG A 49 8.69 12.26 -8.56
C ARG A 49 7.78 11.12 -8.11
N ILE A 50 7.96 9.91 -8.65
CA ILE A 50 7.16 8.73 -8.29
C ILE A 50 8.10 7.52 -8.09
N PRO A 51 8.90 7.52 -7.01
CA PRO A 51 9.85 6.46 -6.77
C PRO A 51 9.18 5.30 -6.02
N THR A 52 8.16 4.67 -6.62
CA THR A 52 7.41 3.53 -6.02
C THR A 52 7.77 2.13 -6.54
N GLY A 53 8.06 1.19 -5.64
CA GLY A 53 8.32 -0.23 -5.95
C GLY A 53 7.16 -1.14 -5.56
N ASP A 54 7.32 -2.46 -5.72
CA ASP A 54 6.32 -3.45 -5.29
C ASP A 54 6.01 -3.27 -3.81
N ARG A 55 4.72 -3.31 -3.48
CA ARG A 55 4.20 -3.08 -2.13
C ARG A 55 3.80 -4.39 -1.51
N LYS A 56 4.17 -4.55 -0.24
CA LYS A 56 3.68 -5.62 0.63
C LYS A 56 2.94 -4.98 1.78
N VAL A 57 1.77 -5.50 2.11
CA VAL A 57 0.93 -5.00 3.20
C VAL A 57 0.61 -6.14 4.15
N ILE A 58 0.77 -5.90 5.44
CA ILE A 58 0.24 -6.77 6.49
C ILE A 58 -0.82 -6.01 7.28
N SER A 59 -1.94 -6.66 7.54
CA SER A 59 -3.11 -6.06 8.17
C SER A 59 -3.60 -6.91 9.33
N PHE A 60 -4.05 -6.23 10.39
CA PHE A 60 -4.71 -6.82 11.55
C PHE A 60 -5.97 -6.03 11.87
N GLY A 61 -7.01 -6.69 12.34
CA GLY A 61 -8.23 -6.02 12.75
C GLY A 61 -9.05 -6.82 13.76
N ALA A 62 -9.96 -6.12 14.42
CA ALA A 62 -10.90 -6.68 15.37
C ALA A 62 -12.26 -6.03 15.18
N GLY A 63 -13.31 -6.84 15.11
CA GLY A 63 -14.71 -6.41 15.17
C GLY A 63 -15.29 -6.78 16.53
N TRP A 64 -15.89 -5.80 17.20
CA TRP A 64 -16.54 -5.94 18.50
C TRP A 64 -18.04 -5.65 18.36
N THR A 65 -18.86 -6.62 18.74
CA THR A 65 -20.33 -6.52 18.73
C THR A 65 -20.83 -6.55 20.18
N PRO A 66 -20.84 -5.40 20.89
CA PRO A 66 -21.26 -5.33 22.29
C PRO A 66 -22.74 -5.69 22.50
N VAL A 67 -23.58 -5.36 21.51
CA VAL A 67 -25.01 -5.65 21.48
C VAL A 67 -25.38 -6.11 20.06
N GLU A 68 -26.47 -6.87 19.91
CA GLU A 68 -26.82 -7.59 18.67
C GLU A 68 -26.96 -6.72 17.41
N ASN A 69 -27.22 -5.43 17.59
CA ASN A 69 -27.46 -4.45 16.56
C ASN A 69 -26.30 -3.47 16.33
N LEU A 70 -25.19 -3.57 17.06
CA LEU A 70 -24.07 -2.64 16.98
C LEU A 70 -22.73 -3.37 16.84
N THR A 71 -21.97 -3.07 15.79
CA THR A 71 -20.60 -3.56 15.59
C THR A 71 -19.64 -2.39 15.43
N ILE A 72 -18.52 -2.46 16.12
CA ILE A 72 -17.40 -1.51 16.04
C ILE A 72 -16.18 -2.26 15.52
N ASP A 73 -15.61 -1.82 14.41
CA ASP A 73 -14.38 -2.40 13.87
C ASP A 73 -13.18 -1.48 14.09
N PHE A 74 -12.02 -2.11 14.29
CA PHE A 74 -10.72 -1.49 14.35
C PHE A 74 -9.78 -2.24 13.40
N ALA A 75 -8.95 -1.50 12.66
CA ALA A 75 -7.97 -2.08 11.74
C ALA A 75 -6.66 -1.31 11.79
N TYR A 76 -5.56 -2.04 11.69
CA TYR A 76 -4.21 -1.54 11.50
C TYR A 76 -3.60 -2.21 10.28
N SER A 77 -2.87 -1.45 9.45
CA SER A 77 -2.12 -1.99 8.33
C SER A 77 -0.75 -1.35 8.25
N TYR A 78 0.26 -2.16 7.96
CA TYR A 78 1.61 -1.71 7.69
C TYR A 78 1.99 -2.08 6.24
N LEU A 79 2.40 -1.07 5.49
CA LEU A 79 2.80 -1.18 4.09
C LEU A 79 4.29 -0.86 3.99
N TRP A 80 5.03 -1.68 3.25
CA TRP A 80 6.39 -1.38 2.87
C TRP A 80 6.62 -1.65 1.41
N GLU A 81 7.46 -0.82 0.80
CA GLU A 81 7.86 -0.94 -0.59
C GLU A 81 9.24 -1.57 -0.71
N GLU A 82 9.47 -2.29 -1.80
CA GLU A 82 10.82 -2.67 -2.19
C GLU A 82 11.68 -1.42 -2.43
N SER A 83 12.95 -1.51 -2.02
CA SER A 83 13.88 -0.39 -2.15
C SER A 83 14.20 -0.16 -3.61
N VAL A 84 14.06 1.07 -4.09
CA VAL A 84 14.35 1.35 -5.49
C VAL A 84 15.44 2.39 -5.68
N LYS A 85 16.23 2.18 -6.72
CA LYS A 85 17.30 3.07 -7.15
C LYS A 85 16.84 3.83 -8.40
N VAL A 86 17.09 5.12 -8.42
CA VAL A 86 16.92 5.97 -9.61
C VAL A 86 18.31 6.44 -9.99
N ASN A 87 18.74 6.09 -11.20
CA ASN A 87 20.03 6.48 -11.77
C ASN A 87 19.76 7.09 -13.15
N ASP A 88 19.60 8.42 -13.20
CA ASP A 88 19.36 9.14 -14.43
C ASP A 88 20.58 9.96 -14.80
N THR A 89 21.09 9.78 -16.02
CA THR A 89 22.16 10.60 -16.59
C THR A 89 21.67 11.23 -17.89
N SER A 90 21.53 12.55 -17.88
CA SER A 90 21.05 13.31 -19.03
C SER A 90 21.95 14.52 -19.27
N SER A 91 22.36 14.71 -20.52
CA SER A 91 23.15 15.87 -20.95
C SER A 91 22.42 17.20 -20.75
N SER A 92 21.08 17.20 -20.69
CA SER A 92 20.24 18.39 -20.50
C SER A 92 19.64 18.52 -19.11
N ARG A 93 19.49 17.41 -18.35
CA ARG A 93 18.89 17.39 -17.00
C ARG A 93 19.89 17.13 -15.86
N GLY A 94 21.15 16.85 -16.18
CA GLY A 94 22.20 16.51 -15.21
C GLY A 94 22.24 15.01 -14.87
N ALA A 95 23.10 14.65 -13.92
CA ALA A 95 23.22 13.29 -13.39
C ALA A 95 22.61 13.22 -11.97
N TYR A 96 21.76 12.22 -11.74
CA TYR A 96 21.07 11.99 -10.48
C TYR A 96 21.15 10.51 -10.09
N SER A 97 21.51 10.24 -8.84
CA SER A 97 21.60 8.89 -8.27
C SER A 97 21.04 8.91 -6.85
N ALA A 98 19.92 8.22 -6.63
CA ALA A 98 19.31 8.12 -5.31
C ALA A 98 18.68 6.74 -5.04
N ARG A 99 18.55 6.40 -3.76
CA ARG A 99 17.85 5.20 -3.31
C ARG A 99 16.68 5.60 -2.41
N TYR A 100 15.49 5.13 -2.75
CA TYR A 100 14.26 5.36 -2.01
C TYR A 100 13.85 4.11 -1.23
N LYS A 101 13.37 4.34 -0.01
CA LYS A 101 12.80 3.32 0.89
C LYS A 101 11.54 3.90 1.49
N ASN A 102 10.39 3.35 1.13
CA ASN A 102 9.09 3.87 1.57
C ASN A 102 8.38 2.85 2.44
N SER A 103 7.74 3.34 3.49
CA SER A 103 6.81 2.57 4.32
C SER A 103 5.70 3.48 4.83
N ALA A 104 4.52 2.91 5.06
CA ALA A 104 3.37 3.61 5.60
C ALA A 104 2.65 2.76 6.65
N SER A 105 1.99 3.42 7.58
CA SER A 105 1.08 2.79 8.55
C SER A 105 -0.29 3.43 8.44
N GLY A 106 -1.34 2.60 8.46
CA GLY A 106 -2.73 3.04 8.44
C GLY A 106 -3.48 2.51 9.65
N LEU A 107 -4.35 3.36 10.22
CA LEU A 107 -5.30 3.01 11.27
C LEU A 107 -6.70 3.35 10.76
N GLY A 108 -7.66 2.46 11.03
CA GLY A 108 -9.05 2.63 10.62
C GLY A 108 -10.01 2.16 11.72
N THR A 109 -11.15 2.83 11.80
CA THR A 109 -12.26 2.38 12.65
C THR A 109 -13.58 2.61 11.91
N SER A 110 -14.56 1.76 12.15
CA SER A 110 -15.91 1.90 11.61
C SER A 110 -16.96 1.46 12.63
N VAL A 111 -18.16 1.99 12.49
CA VAL A 111 -19.33 1.62 13.30
C VAL A 111 -20.45 1.23 12.35
N SER A 112 -21.04 0.06 12.58
CA SER A 112 -22.16 -0.49 11.82
C SER A 112 -23.33 -0.76 12.75
N TYR A 113 -24.54 -0.29 12.37
CA TYR A 113 -25.77 -0.53 13.11
C TYR A 113 -26.80 -1.24 12.23
N ARG A 114 -27.50 -2.25 12.78
CA ARG A 114 -28.51 -3.04 12.06
C ARG A 114 -29.90 -2.82 12.68
N PHE A 115 -30.86 -2.42 11.84
CA PHE A 115 -32.27 -2.21 12.19
C PHE A 115 -33.10 -3.49 12.05
#